data_AF-A0A5J5ETB6-F1
#
_entry.id   AF-A0A5J5ETB6-F1
#
_cell.length_a   1.000
_cell.length_b   1.000
_cell.length_c   1.000
_cell.angle_alpha   90.00
_cell.angle_beta   90.00
_cell.angle_gamma   90.00
#
_symmetry.space_group_name_H-M   'P 1'
#
loop_
_entity.id
_entity.type
_entity.pdbx_description
1 polymer ?
#
loop_
_entity_poly.entity_id
_entity_poly.type
_entity_poly.pdbx_seq_one_letter_code
_entity_poly.pdbx_strand_id
1 'polypeptide(L)' 'MIPVEVFPASDLPRMLQMDVKTGRRKKVPVEELAACPLKKLIQWECEPNGDQVRCWPVKRFFRICKQVTVEVTALEKV' A
#
# COMPACT_ATOMS: atom_id res chain seq x y z
N MET A 1 4.95 -5.55 16.30
CA MET A 1 4.98 -5.42 14.82
C MET A 1 3.74 -6.14 14.29
N ILE A 2 2.81 -5.44 13.64
CA ILE A 2 1.64 -6.10 13.03
C ILE A 2 2.16 -6.82 11.77
N PRO A 3 1.97 -8.15 11.62
CA PRO A 3 2.36 -8.85 10.40
C PRO A 3 1.61 -8.26 9.21
N VAL A 4 2.35 -7.83 8.19
CA VAL A 4 1.76 -7.44 6.90
C VAL A 4 1.72 -8.70 6.06
N GLU A 5 0.52 -9.24 5.82
CA GLU A 5 0.37 -10.37 4.91
C GLU A 5 0.68 -9.92 3.48
N VAL A 6 1.60 -10.65 2.83
CA VAL A 6 1.94 -10.47 1.43
C VAL A 6 1.11 -11.47 0.63
N PHE A 7 0.45 -11.00 -0.42
CA PHE A 7 -0.34 -11.82 -1.32
C PHE A 7 -0.09 -11.41 -2.78
N PRO A 8 -0.33 -12.29 -3.76
CA PRO A 8 -0.19 -11.96 -5.17
C PRO A 8 -1.09 -10.79 -5.57
N ALA A 9 -0.63 -9.90 -6.46
CA ALA A 9 -1.43 -8.76 -6.91
C ALA A 9 -2.78 -9.18 -7.53
N SER A 10 -2.84 -10.37 -8.15
CA SER A 10 -4.07 -10.96 -8.69
C SER A 10 -5.16 -11.20 -7.63
N ASP A 11 -4.76 -11.39 -6.37
CA ASP A 11 -5.68 -11.67 -5.27
C ASP A 11 -6.23 -10.38 -4.64
N LEU A 12 -5.77 -9.21 -5.07
CA LEU A 12 -6.21 -7.93 -4.51
C LEU A 12 -7.74 -7.75 -4.53
N PRO A 13 -8.49 -8.04 -5.63
CA PRO A 13 -9.94 -7.94 -5.63
C PRO A 13 -10.60 -8.80 -4.54
N ARG A 14 -10.06 -10.00 -4.31
CA ARG A 14 -10.52 -10.92 -3.25
C ARG A 14 -10.20 -10.36 -1.86
N MET A 15 -8.96 -9.92 -1.64
CA MET A 15 -8.51 -9.40 -0.33
C MET A 15 -9.24 -8.12 0.08
N LEU A 16 -9.61 -7.27 -0.89
CA LEU A 16 -10.44 -6.08 -0.62
C LEU A 16 -11.80 -6.46 -0.04
N GLN A 17 -12.36 -7.60 -0.43
CA GLN A 17 -13.67 -8.09 0.02
C GLN A 17 -13.60 -8.95 1.30
N MET A 18 -12.41 -9.39 1.72
CA MET A 18 -12.24 -10.26 2.90
C MET A 18 -11.73 -9.49 4.11
N ASP A 19 -12.17 -9.92 5.29
CA ASP A 19 -11.56 -9.56 6.57
C ASP A 19 -10.37 -10.50 6.80
N VAL A 20 -9.18 -9.90 6.92
CA VAL A 20 -7.90 -10.62 6.97
C VAL A 20 -7.73 -11.37 8.29
N LYS A 21 -8.40 -10.94 9.36
CA LYS A 21 -8.33 -11.62 10.67
C LYS A 21 -9.23 -12.84 10.74
N THR A 22 -10.40 -12.78 10.11
CA THR A 22 -11.44 -13.81 10.23
C THR A 22 -11.60 -14.67 8.97
N GLY A 23 -11.02 -14.26 7.84
CA GLY A 23 -11.21 -14.89 6.53
C GLY A 23 -12.62 -14.75 5.97
N ARG A 24 -13.51 -13.98 6.61
CA ARG A 24 -14.91 -13.83 6.18
C ARG A 24 -15.07 -12.67 5.21
N ARG A 25 -16.10 -12.71 4.36
CA ARG A 25 -16.47 -11.57 3.51
C ARG A 25 -16.91 -10.38 4.37
N LYS A 26 -16.46 -9.17 4.00
CA LYS A 26 -16.87 -7.91 4.62
C LYS A 26 -18.34 -7.64 4.31
N LYS A 27 -19.08 -7.14 5.30
CA LYS A 27 -20.49 -6.73 5.15
C LYS A 27 -20.69 -5.56 4.18
N VAL A 28 -19.71 -4.65 4.15
CA VAL A 28 -19.68 -3.52 3.22
C VAL A 28 -18.56 -3.79 2.22
N PRO A 29 -18.89 -3.98 0.93
CA PRO A 29 -17.89 -4.20 -0.11
C PRO A 29 -17.04 -2.94 -0.31
N VAL A 30 -15.78 -3.14 -0.67
CA VAL A 30 -14.94 -2.08 -1.23
C VAL A 30 -15.04 -2.23 -2.73
N GLU A 31 -15.78 -1.34 -3.37
CA GLU A 31 -16.01 -1.40 -4.82
C GLU A 31 -14.74 -1.04 -5.60
N GLU A 32 -14.04 0.01 -5.17
CA GLU A 32 -12.82 0.49 -5.81
C GLU A 32 -11.75 0.91 -4.80
N LEU A 33 -10.46 0.71 -5.15
CA LEU A 33 -9.32 1.17 -4.36
C LEU A 33 -9.34 2.69 -4.14
N ALA A 34 -9.82 3.44 -5.14
CA ALA A 34 -9.88 4.90 -5.11
C ALA A 34 -10.81 5.44 -4.01
N ALA A 35 -11.79 4.65 -3.55
CA ALA A 35 -12.67 5.01 -2.45
C ALA A 35 -11.98 4.93 -1.08
N CYS A 36 -10.84 4.23 -0.98
CA CYS A 36 -10.10 4.12 0.27
C CYS A 36 -9.27 5.37 0.56
N PRO A 37 -9.05 5.74 1.85
CA PRO A 37 -8.18 6.83 2.22
C PRO A 37 -6.79 6.74 1.58
N LEU A 38 -6.39 7.81 0.89
CA LEU A 38 -5.04 7.98 0.37
C LEU A 38 -4.12 8.54 1.47
N LYS A 39 -2.99 7.87 1.67
CA LYS A 39 -1.91 8.33 2.53
C LYS A 39 -0.65 8.55 1.72
N LYS A 40 0.09 9.58 2.08
CA LYS A 40 1.38 9.93 1.51
C LYS A 40 2.46 9.70 2.56
N LEU A 41 3.54 9.05 2.16
CA LEU A 41 4.74 8.88 2.95
C LEU A 41 5.92 9.46 2.16
N ILE A 42 6.79 10.22 2.83
CA ILE A 42 8.09 10.57 2.28
C ILE A 42 9.09 9.55 2.82
N GLN A 43 9.71 8.81 1.91
CA GLN A 43 10.84 7.94 2.20
C GLN A 43 12.11 8.57 1.64
N TRP A 44 13.26 8.11 2.10
CA TRP A 44 14.55 8.49 1.54
C TRP A 44 15.14 7.28 0.85
N GLU A 45 15.44 7.44 -0.43
CA GLU A 45 16.23 6.49 -1.17
C GLU A 45 17.67 7.00 -1.16
N CYS A 46 18.60 6.12 -0.81
CA CYS A 46 20.00 6.45 -0.60
C CYS A 46 20.87 5.50 -1.40
N GLU A 47 21.78 6.05 -2.18
CA GLU A 47 22.75 5.28 -2.95
C GLU A 47 24.19 5.75 -2.65
N PRO A 48 25.16 4.82 -2.66
CA PRO A 48 26.57 5.18 -2.58
C PRO A 48 27.00 5.93 -3.84
N ASN A 49 27.79 7.00 -3.66
CA ASN A 49 28.38 7.80 -4.71
C ASN A 49 29.86 8.06 -4.36
N GLY A 50 30.71 7.10 -4.74
CA GLY A 50 32.09 7.04 -4.27
C GLY A 50 32.14 6.87 -2.76
N ASP A 51 32.82 7.79 -2.08
CA ASP A 51 33.01 7.76 -0.62
C ASP A 51 31.86 8.46 0.15
N GLN A 52 30.82 8.90 -0.55
CA GLN A 52 29.68 9.62 0.04
C GLN A 52 28.38 8.84 -0.20
N VAL A 53 27.39 9.02 0.67
CA VAL A 53 26.02 8.55 0.46
C VAL A 53 25.17 9.73 0.00
N ARG A 54 24.52 9.60 -1.15
CA ARG A 54 23.54 10.58 -1.62
C ARG A 54 22.15 10.04 -1.38
N CYS A 55 21.29 10.84 -0.76
CA CYS A 55 19.89 10.49 -0.54
C CYS A 55 18.97 11.52 -1.19
N TRP A 56 17.83 11.06 -1.71
CA TRP A 56 16.77 11.91 -2.23
C TRP A 56 15.41 11.48 -1.68
N PRO A 57 14.48 12.43 -1.49
CA PRO A 57 13.15 12.10 -0.99
C PRO A 57 12.32 11.46 -2.10
N VAL A 58 11.74 10.30 -1.79
CA VAL A 58 10.79 9.59 -2.64
C VAL A 58 9.40 9.71 -2.03
N LYS A 59 8.45 10.21 -2.81
CA LYS A 59 7.03 10.23 -2.43
C LYS A 59 6.42 8.86 -2.70
N ARG A 60 5.85 8.25 -1.68
CA ARG A 60 5.12 6.98 -1.78
C ARG A 60 3.66 7.21 -1.42
N PHE A 61 2.77 6.60 -2.16
CA PHE A 61 1.33 6.73 -1.98
C PHE A 61 0.71 5.38 -1.63
N PHE A 62 -0.19 5.36 -0.66
CA PHE A 62 -0.83 4.15 -0.16
C PHE A 62 -2.34 4.34 -0.04
N ARG A 63 -3.12 3.38 -0.53
CA ARG A 63 -4.56 3.26 -0.22
C ARG A 63 -4.73 2.30 0.95
N ILE A 64 -5.37 2.78 2.02
CA ILE A 64 -5.63 1.97 3.23
C ILE A 64 -7.09 1.54 3.23
N CYS A 65 -7.35 0.33 2.75
CA CYS A 65 -8.68 -0.27 2.69
C CYS A 65 -8.90 -1.18 3.91
N LYS A 66 -9.24 -0.58 5.06
CA LYS A 66 -9.39 -1.24 6.37
C LYS A 66 -8.11 -1.97 6.81
N GLN A 67 -7.97 -3.24 6.46
CA GLN A 67 -6.85 -4.11 6.86
C GLN A 67 -5.88 -4.37 5.70
N VAL A 68 -6.20 -3.89 4.49
CA VAL A 68 -5.35 -4.01 3.31
C VAL A 68 -4.72 -2.66 3.05
N THR A 69 -3.40 -2.63 2.98
CA THR A 69 -2.61 -1.46 2.58
C THR A 69 -1.98 -1.76 1.24
N VAL A 70 -2.27 -0.94 0.23
CA VAL A 70 -1.76 -1.12 -1.12
C VAL A 70 -0.92 0.10 -1.48
N GLU A 71 0.34 -0.12 -1.90
CA GLU A 71 1.13 0.94 -2.52
C GLU A 71 0.58 1.23 -3.92
N VAL A 72 0.26 2.49 -4.17
CA VAL A 72 -0.33 2.98 -5.43
C VAL A 72 0.51 4.11 -6.03
N THR A 73 1.79 4.20 -5.66
CA THR A 73 2.71 5.26 -6.09
C THR A 73 2.74 5.46 -7.60
N ALA A 74 2.71 4.37 -8.38
CA ALA A 74 2.72 4.42 -9.84
C ALA A 74 1.36 4.74 -10.48
N LEU A 75 0.27 4.68 -9.72
CA LEU A 75 -1.11 4.83 -10.20
C LEU A 75 -1.70 6.21 -9.88
N GLU A 76 -1.31 6.81 -8.76
CA GLU A 76 -1.80 8.11 -8.34
C GLU A 76 -1.10 9.21 -9.16
N LYS A 77 -1.87 9.91 -10.00
CA LYS A 77 -1.41 11.12 -10.67
C LYS A 77 -1.54 12.29 -9.70
N VAL A 78 -0.43 12.76 -9.13
CA VAL A 78 -0.38 13.89 -8.17
C VAL A 78 0.45 15.03 -8.72
#